data_AF-A0A4P7X139-F1
#
_entry.id   AF-A0A4P7X139-F1
#
_cell.length_a   1.000
_cell.length_b   1.000
_cell.length_c   1.000
_cell.angle_alpha   90.00
_cell.angle_beta   90.00
_cell.angle_gamma   90.00
#
_symmetry.space_group_name_H-M   'P 1'
#
loop_
_entity.id
_entity.type
_entity.pdbx_description
1 polymer ?
#
loop_
_entity_poly.entity_id
_entity_poly.type
_entity_poly.pdbx_seq_one_letter_code
_entity_poly.pdbx_strand_id
1 'polypeptide(L)'
;MSTLSNIKSEIESYKTESNLTELQIVEKLKDYYFNKQVNDNLKLYKKGKKKVSDITKDLKISPRKFYAILEKKKIEHKKYNTSNKEA
;
A
#
# COMPACT_ATOMS: atom_id res chain seq x y z
N MET A 1 -22.89 -20.54 6.64
CA MET A 1 -22.01 -20.27 5.48
C MET A 1 -20.81 -19.49 5.98
N SER A 2 -19.60 -20.05 5.88
CA SER A 2 -18.40 -19.32 6.29
C SER A 2 -18.08 -18.27 5.23
N THR A 3 -17.69 -17.07 5.66
CA THR A 3 -17.27 -15.98 4.77
C THR A 3 -16.15 -16.42 3.83
N LEU A 4 -15.27 -17.30 4.30
CA LEU A 4 -14.18 -17.88 3.51
C LEU A 4 -14.68 -18.78 2.36
N SER A 5 -15.74 -19.56 2.59
CA SER A 5 -16.31 -20.41 1.54
C SER A 5 -16.85 -19.58 0.38
N ASN A 6 -17.52 -18.47 0.67
CA ASN A 6 -18.07 -17.59 -0.35
C ASN A 6 -16.95 -16.92 -1.17
N ILE A 7 -15.92 -16.42 -0.49
CA ILE A 7 -14.74 -15.82 -1.16
C ILE A 7 -14.06 -16.84 -2.07
N LYS A 8 -13.93 -18.10 -1.64
CA LYS A 8 -13.34 -19.17 -2.47
C LYS A 8 -14.14 -19.39 -3.75
N SER A 9 -15.47 -19.51 -3.63
CA SER A 9 -16.37 -19.69 -4.77
C SER A 9 -16.33 -18.51 -5.74
N GLU A 10 -16.27 -17.27 -5.25
CA GLU A 10 -16.12 -16.08 -6.10
C GLU A 10 -14.78 -16.06 -6.85
N ILE A 11 -13.68 -16.42 -6.20
CA ILE A 11 -12.36 -16.50 -6.85
C ILE A 11 -12.34 -17.61 -7.92
N GLU A 12 -12.90 -18.78 -7.62
CA GLU A 12 -13.02 -19.88 -8.58
C GLU A 12 -13.85 -19.47 -9.81
N SER A 13 -14.96 -18.75 -9.59
CA SER A 13 -15.80 -18.23 -10.68
C SER A 13 -15.06 -17.17 -11.51
N TYR A 14 -14.34 -16.25 -10.86
CA TYR A 14 -13.57 -15.24 -11.58
C TYR A 14 -12.39 -15.86 -12.37
N LYS A 15 -11.82 -16.97 -11.90
CA LYS A 15 -10.80 -17.74 -12.62
C LYS A 15 -11.33 -18.44 -13.87
N THR A 16 -12.59 -18.84 -13.93
CA THR A 16 -13.15 -19.41 -15.17
C THR A 16 -13.40 -18.33 -16.21
N GLU A 17 -13.70 -17.10 -15.78
CA GLU A 17 -13.95 -15.95 -16.66
C GLU A 17 -12.66 -15.22 -17.09
N SER A 18 -11.67 -15.16 -16.21
CA SER A 18 -10.37 -14.55 -16.45
C SER A 18 -9.32 -15.64 -16.57
N ASN A 19 -8.51 -15.67 -17.64
CA ASN A 19 -7.42 -16.65 -17.85
C ASN A 19 -6.26 -16.50 -16.82
N LEU A 20 -6.58 -16.33 -15.54
CA LEU A 20 -5.71 -16.07 -14.41
C LEU A 20 -5.81 -17.23 -13.43
N THR A 21 -4.74 -17.48 -12.67
CA THR A 21 -4.79 -18.45 -11.57
C THR A 21 -5.39 -17.83 -10.31
N GLU A 22 -5.95 -18.65 -9.43
CA GLU A 22 -6.43 -18.22 -8.10
C GLU A 22 -5.38 -17.40 -7.34
N LEU A 23 -4.10 -17.83 -7.40
CA LEU A 23 -2.99 -17.12 -6.75
C LEU A 23 -2.81 -15.71 -7.32
N GLN A 24 -2.85 -15.55 -8.64
CA GLN A 24 -2.72 -14.24 -9.30
C GLN A 24 -3.90 -13.32 -8.93
N ILE A 25 -5.10 -13.88 -8.80
CA ILE A 25 -6.30 -13.12 -8.40
C ILE A 25 -6.12 -12.60 -6.97
N VAL A 26 -5.68 -13.46 -6.05
CA VAL A 26 -5.42 -13.09 -4.65
C VAL A 26 -4.31 -12.03 -4.55
N GLU A 27 -3.23 -12.17 -5.33
CA GLU A 27 -2.17 -11.15 -5.40
C GLU A 27 -2.69 -9.81 -5.89
N LYS A 28 -3.48 -9.79 -6.96
CA LYS A 28 -4.12 -8.56 -7.46
C LYS A 28 -5.03 -7.91 -6.43
N LEU A 29 -5.83 -8.71 -5.70
CA LEU A 29 -6.68 -8.20 -4.62
C LEU A 29 -5.83 -7.60 -3.50
N LYS A 30 -4.78 -8.30 -3.08
CA LYS A 30 -3.85 -7.83 -2.05
C LYS A 30 -3.22 -6.49 -2.45
N ASP A 31 -2.73 -6.38 -3.67
CA ASP A 31 -2.14 -5.16 -4.20
C ASP A 31 -3.15 -4.03 -4.31
N TYR A 32 -4.37 -4.31 -4.78
CA TYR A 32 -5.45 -3.33 -4.87
C TYR A 32 -5.77 -2.73 -3.50
N TYR A 33 -6.02 -3.57 -2.49
CA TYR A 33 -6.34 -3.10 -1.15
C TYR A 33 -5.17 -2.40 -0.46
N PHE A 34 -3.94 -2.89 -0.66
CA PHE A 34 -2.74 -2.19 -0.19
C PHE A 34 -2.61 -0.79 -0.80
N ASN A 35 -2.77 -0.67 -2.12
CA ASN A 35 -2.73 0.61 -2.82
C ASN A 35 -3.84 1.56 -2.38
N LYS A 36 -5.04 1.04 -2.10
CA LYS A 36 -6.15 1.81 -1.53
C LYS A 36 -5.76 2.40 -0.18
N GLN A 37 -5.24 1.57 0.74
CA GLN A 37 -4.78 2.02 2.06
C GLN A 37 -3.64 3.05 1.95
N VAL A 38 -2.70 2.85 1.03
CA VAL A 38 -1.62 3.81 0.75
C VAL A 38 -2.21 5.16 0.34
N ASN A 39 -3.16 5.18 -0.59
CA ASN A 39 -3.77 6.42 -1.06
C ASN A 39 -4.51 7.18 0.04
N ASP A 40 -5.24 6.48 0.92
CA ASP A 40 -5.93 7.12 2.04
C ASP A 40 -4.93 7.69 3.06
N ASN A 41 -3.86 6.97 3.37
CA ASN A 41 -2.79 7.49 4.22
C ASN A 41 -2.05 8.68 3.59
N LEU A 42 -1.86 8.69 2.27
CA LEU A 42 -1.26 9.83 1.56
C LEU A 42 -2.15 11.08 1.63
N LYS A 43 -3.48 10.93 1.57
CA LYS A 43 -4.40 12.07 1.79
C LYS A 43 -4.21 12.66 3.20
N LEU A 44 -4.03 11.81 4.22
CA LEU A 44 -3.79 12.26 5.59
C LEU A 44 -2.40 12.89 5.78
N TYR A 45 -1.38 12.34 5.13
CA TYR A 45 -0.02 12.88 5.10
C TYR A 45 0.01 14.27 4.49
N LYS A 46 -0.59 14.45 3.30
CA LYS A 46 -0.66 15.76 2.61
C LYS A 46 -1.40 16.81 3.42
N LYS A 47 -2.38 16.41 4.25
CA LYS A 47 -3.10 17.30 5.18
C LYS A 47 -2.33 17.58 6.47
N GLY A 48 -1.13 17.02 6.66
CA GLY A 48 -0.36 17.13 7.91
C GLY A 48 -0.98 16.41 9.10
N LYS A 49 -2.03 15.60 8.89
CA LYS A 49 -2.78 14.94 9.99
C LYS A 49 -2.10 13.68 10.54
N LYS A 50 -1.26 13.02 9.73
CA LYS A 50 -0.50 11.83 10.14
C LYS A 50 0.97 11.99 9.77
N LYS A 51 1.86 11.56 10.68
CA LYS A 51 3.30 11.50 10.43
C LYS A 51 3.66 10.20 9.71
N VAL A 52 4.85 10.18 9.10
CA VAL A 52 5.39 8.98 8.42
C VAL A 52 5.41 7.78 9.35
N SER A 53 5.80 7.97 10.61
CA SER A 53 5.83 6.90 11.63
C SER A 53 4.50 6.19 11.79
N ASP A 54 3.41 6.95 11.85
CA ASP A 54 2.07 6.40 12.08
C ASP A 54 1.58 5.67 10.83
N ILE A 55 1.81 6.27 9.66
CA ILE A 55 1.46 5.67 8.37
C ILE A 55 2.22 4.36 8.15
N THR A 56 3.49 4.30 8.51
CA THR A 56 4.31 3.08 8.36
C THR A 56 3.84 1.96 9.28
N LYS A 57 3.32 2.28 10.47
CA LYS A 57 2.68 1.31 11.37
C LYS A 57 1.36 0.81 10.79
N ASP A 58 0.52 1.71 10.28
CA ASP A 58 -0.79 1.37 9.69
C ASP A 58 -0.63 0.44 8.47
N LEU A 59 0.33 0.76 7.59
CA LEU A 59 0.62 0.00 6.38
C LEU A 59 1.50 -1.23 6.63
N LYS A 60 2.03 -1.40 7.86
CA LYS A 60 2.99 -2.45 8.24
C LYS A 60 4.20 -2.53 7.28
N ILE A 61 4.72 -1.39 6.88
CA ILE A 61 5.90 -1.28 6.00
C ILE A 61 7.00 -0.48 6.69
N SER A 62 8.23 -0.63 6.22
CA SER A 62 9.33 0.22 6.71
C SER A 62 9.18 1.66 6.20
N PRO A 63 9.66 2.66 6.97
CA PRO A 63 9.73 4.04 6.50
C PRO A 63 10.41 4.20 5.14
N ARG A 64 11.50 3.44 4.89
CA ARG A 64 12.19 3.43 3.59
C ARG A 64 11.25 3.08 2.42
N LYS A 65 10.41 2.06 2.58
CA LYS A 65 9.42 1.68 1.56
C LYS A 65 8.39 2.80 1.36
N PHE A 66 7.96 3.46 2.43
CA PHE A 66 7.03 4.58 2.33
C PHE A 66 7.64 5.78 1.59
N TYR A 67 8.90 6.14 1.87
CA TYR A 67 9.59 7.20 1.13
C TYR A 67 9.73 6.87 -0.37
N ALA A 68 10.03 5.63 -0.73
CA ALA A 68 10.04 5.21 -2.13
C ALA A 68 8.66 5.38 -2.81
N ILE A 69 7.56 5.14 -2.08
CA ILE A 69 6.20 5.41 -2.57
C ILE A 69 5.98 6.90 -2.81
N LEU A 70 6.45 7.76 -1.90
CA LEU A 70 6.37 9.22 -2.06
C LEU A 70 7.14 9.68 -3.31
N GLU A 71 8.36 9.17 -3.50
CA GLU A 71 9.19 9.46 -4.68
C GLU A 71 8.51 9.02 -5.98
N LYS A 72 8.02 7.77 -6.04
CA LYS A 72 7.32 7.25 -7.22
C LYS A 72 6.08 8.07 -7.59
N LYS A 73 5.39 8.63 -6.58
CA LYS A 73 4.22 9.49 -6.76
C LYS A 73 4.57 10.99 -6.89
N LYS A 74 5.86 11.34 -6.95
CA LYS A 74 6.36 12.72 -7.03
C LYS A 74 5.80 13.63 -5.92
N ILE A 75 5.68 13.08 -4.70
CA ILE A 75 5.24 13.84 -3.53
C ILE A 75 6.47 14.37 -2.81
N GLU A 76 6.55 15.69 -2.70
CA GLU A 76 7.61 16.37 -1.96
C GLU A 76 7.60 15.94 -0.50
N HIS A 77 8.78 15.59 0.00
CA HIS A 77 9.02 15.31 1.40
C HIS A 77 10.41 15.84 1.74
N LYS A 78 10.58 16.29 3.00
CA LYS A 78 11.89 16.73 3.47
C LYS A 78 12.83 15.52 3.49
N LYS A 79 13.76 15.47 2.54
CA LYS A 79 14.92 14.59 2.62
C LYS A 79 15.86 15.18 3.67
N TYR A 80 16.28 14.35 4.62
CA TYR A 80 17.33 14.75 5.54
C TYR A 80 18.63 14.79 4.75
N ASN A 81 19.10 15.99 4.39
CA ASN A 81 20.44 16.16 3.86
C ASN A 81 21.42 16.01 5.01
N THR A 82 22.17 14.91 5.01
CA THR A 82 23.27 14.68 5.97
C THR A 82 24.46 15.62 5.73
N SER A 83 24.40 16.51 4.74
CA SER A 83 25.50 17.41 4.34
C SER A 83 25.68 18.67 5.21
N ASN A 84 24.91 18.85 6.31
CA ASN A 84 25.05 19.98 7.23
C ASN A 84 25.42 19.53 8.66
N LYS A 85 26.49 18.75 8.79
CA LYS A 85 27.12 18.44 10.08
C LYS A 85 28.64 18.49 10.02
N GLU A 86 29.20 19.44 9.27
CA GLU A 86 30.62 19.81 9.39
C GLU A 86 30.70 21.33 9.25
N ALA A 87 30.55 22.04 10.38
CA ALA A 87 30.96 23.42 10.58
C ALA A 87 31.34 23.58 12.06
#